data_AF-A0A7J9V700-F1
#
_entry.id   AF-A0A7J9V700-F1
#
_cell.length_a   1.000
_cell.length_b   1.000
_cell.length_c   1.000
_cell.angle_alpha   90.00
_cell.angle_beta   90.00
_cell.angle_gamma   90.00
#
_symmetry.space_group_name_H-M   'P 1'
#
loop_
_entity.id
_entity.type
_entity.pdbx_description
1 polymer ?
#
loop_
_entity_poly.entity_id
_entity_poly.type
_entity_poly.pdbx_seq_one_letter_code
_entity_poly.pdbx_strand_id
1 'polypeptide(L)' 'MGRGRAKAKQAKVARELKYSTPPTDLEALQRELAGKSPDKGQDEDRYSDPYEDYDDEYRR' A
#
# COMPACT_ATOMS: atom_id res chain seq x y z
N MET A 1 15.50 -24.49 -26.92
CA MET A 1 14.60 -25.39 -26.16
C MET A 1 14.44 -25.03 -24.65
N GLY A 2 14.75 -23.79 -24.19
CA GLY A 2 14.66 -23.45 -22.75
C GLY A 2 13.60 -22.40 -22.35
N ARG A 3 13.05 -21.64 -23.31
CA ARG A 3 12.18 -20.49 -23.03
C ARG A 3 10.81 -20.86 -22.42
N GLY A 4 10.21 -21.97 -22.85
CA GLY A 4 8.88 -22.39 -22.35
C GLY A 4 8.87 -22.72 -20.86
N ARG A 5 9.93 -23.38 -20.36
CA ARG A 5 10.07 -23.71 -18.94
C ARG A 5 10.28 -22.47 -18.08
N ALA A 6 11.11 -21.53 -18.55
CA ALA A 6 11.31 -20.25 -17.87
C ALA A 6 10.00 -19.45 -17.80
N LYS A 7 9.26 -19.34 -18.90
CA LYS A 7 7.96 -18.65 -18.94
C LYS A 7 6.94 -19.29 -18.00
N ALA A 8 6.88 -20.62 -17.94
CA ALA A 8 6.00 -21.33 -17.01
C ALA A 8 6.36 -21.07 -15.54
N LYS A 9 7.66 -21.06 -15.20
CA LYS A 9 8.13 -20.71 -13.85
C LYS A 9 7.74 -19.28 -13.47
N GLN A 10 7.96 -18.32 -14.38
CA GLN A 10 7.61 -16.92 -14.13
C GLN A 10 6.10 -16.72 -13.97
N ALA A 11 5.28 -17.39 -14.78
CA ALA A 11 3.82 -17.33 -14.64
C ALA A 11 3.33 -17.91 -13.31
N LYS A 12 3.98 -18.97 -12.80
CA LYS A 12 3.68 -19.53 -11.48
C LYS A 12 4.00 -18.52 -10.37
N VAL A 13 5.22 -17.96 -10.38
CA VAL A 13 5.66 -16.97 -9.40
C VAL A 13 4.76 -15.73 -9.42
N ALA A 14 4.41 -15.22 -10.61
CA ALA A 14 3.54 -14.06 -10.75
C ALA A 14 2.13 -14.32 -10.19
N ARG A 15 1.57 -15.52 -10.37
CA ARG A 15 0.28 -15.89 -9.78
C ARG A 15 0.37 -16.00 -8.27
N GLU A 16 1.43 -16.60 -7.76
CA GLU A 16 1.68 -16.67 -6.32
C GLU A 16 1.78 -15.26 -5.73
N LEU A 17 2.54 -14.34 -6.34
CA LEU A 17 2.62 -12.95 -5.89
C LEU A 17 1.29 -12.20 -6.00
N LYS A 18 0.52 -12.42 -7.07
CA LYS A 18 -0.76 -11.72 -7.31
C LYS A 18 -1.87 -12.17 -6.35
N TYR A 19 -1.87 -13.46 -6.00
CA TYR A 19 -2.97 -14.08 -5.24
C TYR A 19 -2.53 -14.55 -3.85
N SER A 20 -1.26 -14.37 -3.46
CA SER A 20 -0.82 -14.55 -2.08
C SER A 20 -1.28 -13.34 -1.29
N THR A 21 -2.26 -13.57 -0.43
CA THR A 21 -2.56 -12.67 0.67
C THR A 21 -1.62 -13.02 1.81
N PRO A 22 -0.69 -12.13 2.21
CA PRO A 22 0.14 -12.39 3.37
C PRO A 22 -0.77 -12.53 4.61
N PRO A 23 -0.48 -13.48 5.53
CA PRO A 23 -1.19 -13.54 6.79
C PRO A 23 -0.92 -12.25 7.57
N THR A 24 -1.96 -11.48 7.84
CA THR A 24 -1.88 -10.27 8.66
C THR A 24 -2.04 -10.67 10.13
N ASP A 25 -1.08 -10.28 10.97
CA ASP A 25 -1.23 -10.40 12.42
C ASP A 25 -2.24 -9.36 12.93
N LEU A 26 -3.48 -9.82 13.12
CA LEU A 26 -4.58 -8.97 13.56
C LEU A 26 -4.41 -8.52 15.02
N GLU A 27 -3.73 -9.29 15.87
CA GLU A 27 -3.50 -8.93 17.27
C GLU A 27 -2.48 -7.79 17.39
N ALA A 28 -1.41 -7.83 16.59
CA ALA A 28 -0.46 -6.74 16.49
C ALA A 28 -1.13 -5.44 15.99
N LEU A 29 -1.97 -5.55 14.94
CA LEU A 29 -2.72 -4.41 14.40
C LEU A 29 -3.68 -3.79 15.42
N GLN A 30 -4.42 -4.63 16.15
CA GLN A 30 -5.33 -4.18 17.21
C GLN A 30 -4.59 -3.45 18.33
N ARG A 31 -3.40 -3.94 18.72
CA ARG A 31 -2.57 -3.29 19.75
C ARG A 31 -2.09 -1.91 19.30
N GLU A 32 -1.69 -1.75 18.04
CA GLU A 32 -1.28 -0.46 17.49
C GLU A 32 -2.46 0.54 17.45
N LEU A 33 -3.63 0.09 16.99
CA LEU A 33 -4.86 0.89 16.96
C LEU A 33 -5.33 1.31 18.36
N ALA A 34 -5.29 0.39 19.33
CA ALA A 34 -5.69 0.68 20.71
C ALA A 34 -4.71 1.64 21.42
N GLY A 35 -3.42 1.64 21.03
CA GLY A 35 -2.40 2.54 21.55
C GLY A 35 -2.46 3.96 20.96
N LYS A 36 -3.02 4.13 19.76
CA LYS A 36 -3.34 5.43 19.17
C LYS A 36 -4.65 5.94 19.76
N SER A 37 -4.59 6.50 20.96
CA SER A 37 -5.67 7.38 21.44
C SER A 37 -5.88 8.49 20.39
N PRO A 38 -7.12 8.83 20.00
CA PRO A 38 -7.36 9.96 19.12
C PRO A 38 -7.05 11.23 19.92
N ASP A 39 -5.80 11.68 19.87
CA ASP A 39 -5.48 13.06 20.18
C ASP A 39 -6.16 13.91 19.11
N LYS A 40 -7.42 14.26 19.38
CA LYS A 40 -8.21 15.16 18.56
C LYS A 40 -7.53 16.53 18.58
N GLY A 41 -6.58 16.78 17.68
CA GLY A 41 -6.08 18.15 17.52
C GLY A 41 -4.89 18.44 16.63
N GLN A 42 -4.16 17.49 16.03
CA GLN A 42 -2.86 17.83 15.42
C GLN A 42 -2.51 17.20 14.05
N ASP A 43 -3.46 16.59 13.32
CA ASP A 43 -3.13 15.93 12.04
C ASP A 43 -3.89 16.47 10.80
N GLU A 44 -4.56 17.62 10.89
CA GLU A 44 -5.13 18.27 9.68
C GLU A 44 -4.04 18.91 8.80
N ASP A 45 -2.90 19.32 9.38
CA ASP A 45 -1.79 19.94 8.65
C ASP A 45 -0.85 18.92 7.94
N ARG A 46 -1.06 17.61 8.13
CA ARG A 46 -0.18 16.57 7.57
C ARG A 46 -0.66 15.96 6.26
N TYR A 47 -1.86 16.29 5.81
CA TYR A 47 -2.43 15.84 4.55
C TYR A 47 -2.45 16.97 3.50
N SER A 48 -1.39 17.77 3.43
CA SER A 48 -1.15 18.61 2.25
C SER A 48 -0.79 17.67 1.10
N ASP A 49 -1.68 17.60 0.10
CA ASP A 49 -1.45 16.81 -1.09
C ASP A 49 -0.28 17.43 -1.86
N PRO A 50 0.86 16.74 -2.04
CA PRO A 50 2.00 17.28 -2.78
C PRO A 50 1.69 17.59 -4.25
N TYR A 51 0.51 17.22 -4.76
CA TYR A 51 0.01 17.55 -6.08
C TYR A 51 -0.94 18.75 -6.13
N GLU A 52 -1.32 19.33 -4.99
CA GLU A 52 -2.26 20.46 -4.92
C GLU A 52 -1.72 21.70 -5.67
N ASP A 53 -0.41 21.94 -5.61
CA ASP A 53 0.28 23.02 -6.34
C ASP A 53 0.23 22.84 -7.87
N TYR A 54 0.24 21.58 -8.34
CA TYR A 54 0.13 21.29 -9.78
C TYR A 54 -1.30 21.49 -10.30
N ASP A 55 -2.31 21.16 -9.50
CA ASP A 55 -3.71 21.35 -9.90
C ASP A 55 -4.07 22.84 -10.08
N ASP A 56 -3.49 23.73 -9.26
CA ASP A 56 -3.70 25.18 -9.38
C ASP A 56 -3.03 25.78 -10.62
N GLU A 57 -1.89 25.24 -11.08
CA GLU A 57 -1.20 25.69 -12.29
C GLU A 57 -1.97 25.30 -13.58
N TYR A 58 -2.66 24.16 -13.57
CA TYR A 58 -3.52 23.72 -14.69
C TYR A 58 -4.91 24.35 -14.73
N ARG A 59 -5.35 24.96 -13.63
CA ARG A 59 -6.64 25.66 -13.55
C ARG A 59 -6.57 27.11 -14.07
N ARG A 60 -5.38 27.67 -14.24
CA ARG A 60 -5.15 29.05 -14.72
C ARG A 60 -5.31 29.21 -16.22
#